data_AF-A0A968B570-F1
#
_entry.id   AF-A0A968B570-F1
#
_cell.length_a   1.000
_cell.length_b   1.000
_cell.length_c   1.000
_cell.angle_alpha   90.00
_cell.angle_beta   90.00
_cell.angle_gamma   90.00
#
_symmetry.space_group_name_H-M   'P 1'
#
loop_
_entity.id
_entity.type
_entity.pdbx_description
1 polymer ?
#
loop_
_entity_poly.entity_id
_entity_poly.type
_entity_poly.pdbx_seq_one_letter_code
_entity_poly.pdbx_strand_id
1 'polypeptide(L)' 'MEITSYSFGSITVGNETYRKDLIIFSDHVFSPWWRKEGHSLEPNDLFEALRENPSLIIVGTGASGVMN' A
#
# COMPACT_ATOMS: atom_id res chain seq x y z
N MET A 1 -9.88 3.24 -9.11
CA MET A 1 -8.56 3.88 -9.28
C MET A 1 -7.67 2.99 -10.13
N GLU A 2 -6.72 3.57 -10.89
CA GLU A 2 -5.80 2.82 -11.76
C GLU A 2 -4.34 3.12 -11.39
N ILE A 3 -3.50 2.09 -11.32
CA ILE A 3 -2.05 2.27 -11.18
C ILE A 3 -1.49 2.48 -12.58
N THR A 4 -1.03 3.70 -12.88
CA THR A 4 -0.56 4.09 -14.22
C THR A 4 0.95 3.94 -14.38
N SER A 5 1.71 3.93 -13.28
CA SER A 5 3.15 3.67 -13.30
C SER A 5 3.65 3.06 -12.00
N TYR A 6 4.72 2.25 -12.10
CA TYR A 6 5.44 1.72 -10.95
C TYR A 6 6.94 1.63 -11.27
N SER A 7 7.77 2.08 -10.33
CA SER A 7 9.22 1.91 -10.33
C SER A 7 9.75 1.83 -8.90
N PHE A 8 11.03 1.50 -8.72
CA PHE A 8 11.62 1.39 -7.38
C PHE A 8 11.45 2.72 -6.60
N GLY A 9 10.71 2.65 -5.48
CA GLY A 9 10.44 3.80 -4.61
C GLY A 9 9.38 4.79 -5.14
N SER A 10 8.65 4.45 -6.20
CA SER A 10 7.63 5.34 -6.77
C SER A 10 6.47 4.58 -7.39
N ILE A 11 5.24 5.01 -7.10
CA ILE A 11 4.01 4.50 -7.71
C ILE A 11 3.12 5.68 -8.09
N THR A 12 2.51 5.63 -9.27
CA THR A 12 1.51 6.61 -9.71
C THR A 12 0.14 5.96 -9.74
N VAL A 13 -0.81 6.55 -9.03
CA VAL A 13 -2.22 6.14 -9.00
C VAL A 13 -3.04 7.27 -9.61
N GLY A 14 -3.66 7.02 -10.76
CA GLY A 14 -4.22 8.07 -11.60
C GLY A 14 -3.15 9.06 -12.03
N ASN A 15 -3.24 10.30 -11.54
CA ASN A 15 -2.32 11.40 -11.85
C ASN A 15 -1.40 11.77 -10.66
N GLU A 16 -1.53 11.09 -9.52
CA GLU A 16 -0.76 11.38 -8.31
C GLU A 16 0.37 10.38 -8.12
N THR A 17 1.56 10.89 -7.80
CA THR A 17 2.76 10.07 -7.57
C THR A 17 3.11 10.04 -6.09
N TYR A 18 3.25 8.84 -5.55
CA TYR A 18 3.59 8.57 -4.17
C TYR A 18 4.98 7.95 -4.08
N ARG A 19 5.74 8.34 -3.05
CA ARG A 19 7.10 7.86 -2.75
C ARG A 19 7.21 7.23 -1.36
N LYS A 20 6.07 6.95 -0.74
CA LYS A 20 5.94 6.27 0.54
C LYS A 20 4.96 5.12 0.37
N ASP A 21 5.03 4.15 1.27
CA ASP A 21 4.04 3.08 1.34
C ASP A 21 2.63 3.67 1.47
N LEU A 22 1.65 3.01 0.85
CA LEU A 22 0.27 3.48 0.75
C LEU A 22 -0.71 2.30 0.74
N ILE A 23 -1.99 2.61 0.97
CA ILE A 23 -3.10 1.70 0.76
C ILE A 23 -4.01 2.30 -0.30
N ILE A 24 -4.37 1.52 -1.33
CA ILE A 24 -5.30 1.93 -2.38
C ILE A 24 -6.67 1.34 -2.08
N PHE A 25 -7.65 2.21 -1.84
CA PHE A 25 -9.05 1.84 -1.73
C PHE A 25 -9.78 2.07 -3.06
N SER A 26 -11.05 1.67 -3.12
CA SER A 26 -11.84 1.81 -4.35
C SER A 26 -12.04 3.27 -4.77
N ASP A 27 -12.08 4.18 -3.80
CA ASP A 27 -12.47 5.58 -3.91
C ASP A 27 -11.37 6.57 -3.48
N HIS A 28 -10.37 6.14 -2.70
CA HIS A 28 -9.29 7.00 -2.23
C HIS A 28 -7.95 6.27 -2.06
N VAL A 29 -6.88 7.03 -1.86
CA VAL A 29 -5.55 6.52 -1.47
C VAL A 29 -5.23 7.02 -0.07
N PHE A 30 -4.83 6.11 0.82
CA PHE A 30 -4.29 6.45 2.12
C PHE A 30 -2.76 6.43 2.08
N SER A 31 -2.16 7.60 2.27
CA SER A 31 -0.71 7.78 2.28
C SER A 31 -0.35 8.95 3.22
N PRO A 32 0.72 8.84 4.02
CA PRO A 32 1.61 7.69 4.14
C PRO A 32 1.01 6.57 4.99
N TRP A 33 1.20 5.32 4.56
CA TRP A 33 0.97 4.15 5.39
C TRP A 33 2.24 3.80 6.16
N TRP A 34 2.17 3.90 7.48
CA TRP A 34 3.27 3.55 8.37
C TRP A 34 3.00 2.20 9.02
N ARG A 35 3.96 1.30 8.87
CA ARG A 35 4.00 0.02 9.57
C ARG A 35 4.85 0.15 10.83
N LYS A 36 4.58 -0.71 11.80
CA LYS A 36 5.39 -0.82 13.02
C LYS A 36 6.84 -1.18 12.69
N GLU A 37 7.06 -2.06 11.72
CA GLU A 37 8.39 -2.44 11.22
C GLU A 37 8.43 -2.44 9.69
N GLY A 38 9.49 -1.88 9.08
CA GLY A 38 9.55 -1.69 7.63
C GLY A 38 9.65 -2.97 6.79
N HIS A 39 10.04 -4.09 7.39
CA HIS A 39 10.23 -5.38 6.69
C HIS A 39 9.27 -6.48 7.14
N SER A 40 8.38 -6.18 8.08
CA SER A 40 7.40 -7.13 8.61
C SER A 40 6.01 -6.51 8.45
N LEU A 41 5.03 -7.31 8.04
CA LEU A 41 3.64 -6.89 8.05
C LEU A 41 2.91 -7.56 9.21
N GLU A 42 2.54 -6.77 10.23
CA GLU A 42 1.74 -7.26 11.35
C GLU A 42 0.24 -7.02 11.10
N PRO A 43 -0.68 -7.85 11.66
CA PRO A 43 -2.12 -7.61 11.54
C PRO A 43 -2.56 -6.20 11.98
N ASN A 44 -1.87 -5.60 12.95
CA ASN A 44 -2.15 -4.24 13.43
C ASN A 44 -1.82 -3.16 12.39
N ASP A 45 -0.90 -3.42 11.46
CA ASP A 45 -0.57 -2.47 10.39
C ASP A 45 -1.69 -2.37 9.34
N LEU A 46 -2.55 -3.38 9.27
CA LEU A 46 -3.67 -3.46 8.32
C LEU A 46 -4.95 -2.84 8.86
N PHE A 47 -4.93 -2.17 10.02
CA PHE A 47 -6.14 -1.63 10.65
C PHE A 47 -6.96 -0.76 9.68
N GLU A 48 -6.33 0.19 8.98
CA GLU A 48 -7.04 1.04 8.02
C GLU A 48 -7.64 0.25 6.84
N ALA A 49 -6.94 -0.79 6.36
CA ALA A 49 -7.46 -1.64 5.29
C ALA A 49 -8.64 -2.53 5.76
N LEU A 50 -8.55 -3.08 6.97
CA LEU A 50 -9.54 -3.99 7.54
C LEU A 50 -10.84 -3.30 7.94
N ARG A 51 -10.80 -2.00 8.28
CA ARG A 51 -11.99 -1.20 8.61
C ARG A 51 -13.02 -1.15 7.48
N GLU A 52 -12.57 -1.23 6.24
CA GLU A 52 -13.44 -1.27 5.06
C GLU A 52 -14.05 -2.66 4.80
N ASN A 53 -13.80 -3.63 5.68
CA ASN A 53 -14.28 -5.01 5.59
C ASN A 53 -14.07 -5.65 4.20
N PRO A 54 -12.83 -5.67 3.68
CA PRO A 54 -12.55 -6.15 2.34
C PRO A 54 -12.72 -7.67 2.23
N SER A 55 -13.18 -8.15 1.08
CA SER A 55 -13.20 -9.59 0.78
C SER A 55 -11.83 -10.15 0.38
N LEU A 56 -10.90 -9.28 -0.01
CA LEU A 56 -9.54 -9.62 -0.44
C LEU A 56 -8.60 -8.44 -0.14
N ILE A 57 -7.43 -8.74 0.41
CA ILE A 57 -6.32 -7.78 0.54
C ILE A 57 -5.18 -8.29 -0.34
N ILE A 58 -4.66 -7.41 -1.20
CA ILE A 58 -3.46 -7.67 -2.00
C ILE A 58 -2.32 -6.86 -1.39
N VAL A 59 -1.27 -7.55 -0.99
CA VAL A 59 -0.10 -6.94 -0.36
C VAL A 59 1.05 -6.91 -1.36
N GLY A 60 1.51 -5.70 -1.71
CA GLY A 60 2.73 -5.52 -2.49
C GLY A 60 3.96 -5.56 -1.59
N THR A 61 4.89 -6.49 -1.84
CA THR A 61 6.11 -6.70 -1.03
C THR A 61 7.31 -5.86 -1.48
N GLY A 62 7.06 -4.81 -2.28
CA GLY A 62 8.09 -3.99 -2.90
C GLY A 62 8.89 -4.72 -3.99
N ALA A 63 9.75 -3.97 -4.69
CA ALA A 63 10.48 -4.47 -5.86
C ALA A 63 11.44 -5.64 -5.55
N SER A 64 12.00 -5.69 -4.35
CA SER A 64 12.91 -6.75 -3.92
C SER A 64 12.21 -7.92 -3.22
N GLY A 65 10.90 -7.81 -2.93
CA GLY A 65 10.15 -8.89 -2.27
C GLY A 65 10.62 -9.23 -0.86
N VAL A 66 11.22 -8.28 -0.14
CA VAL A 66 11.85 -8.49 1.18
C VAL A 66 10.95 -8.09 2.36
N MET A 67 9.64 -8.09 2.14
CA MET A 67 8.65 -7.86 3.19
C MET A 67 8.07 -9.21 3.60
N ASN A 68 8.23 -9.55 4.88
CA ASN A 68 7.78 -10.80 5.49
C ASN A 68 6.40 -10.65 6.14
#